data_AF-A0A7J8IFR7-F1
#
_entry.id   AF-A0A7J8IFR7-F1
#
_cell.length_a   1.000
_cell.length_b   1.000
_cell.length_c   1.000
_cell.angle_alpha   90.00
_cell.angle_beta   90.00
_cell.angle_gamma   90.00
#
_symmetry.space_group_name_H-M   'P 1'
#
loop_
_entity.id
_entity.type
_entity.pdbx_description
1 polymer ?
#
loop_
_entity_poly.entity_id
_entity_poly.type
_entity_poly.pdbx_seq_one_letter_code
_entity_poly.pdbx_strand_id
1 'polypeptide(L)'
;MLFFIYAIIGMQVFGNIALDDDSSINRHNNFRTFLQALMLLFRSATGEAWHEIMLSCLSDRACDEHASASACGSDFAYFYFVSFIFLCSFLVSAPLRPSAAPAGPDPGPCPTGASRLWDDGLITPRGPLGAERPWALP
;
A
#
# COMPACT_ATOMS: atom_id res chain seq x y z
N MET A 1 -5.13 14.63 -8.99
CA MET A 1 -4.57 16.00 -8.86
C MET A 1 -3.54 16.12 -7.74
N LEU A 2 -3.74 15.48 -6.57
CA LEU A 2 -2.78 15.54 -5.45
C LEU A 2 -1.35 15.08 -5.81
N PHE A 3 -1.21 13.94 -6.51
CA PHE A 3 0.10 13.47 -6.96
C PHE A 3 0.85 14.47 -7.86
N PHE A 4 0.13 15.23 -8.70
CA PHE A 4 0.75 16.19 -9.60
C PHE A 4 1.35 17.38 -8.83
N ILE A 5 0.59 18.00 -7.93
CA ILE A 5 1.08 19.16 -7.16
C ILE A 5 2.25 18.76 -6.26
N TYR A 6 2.18 17.59 -5.63
CA TYR A 6 3.24 17.09 -4.77
C TYR A 6 4.50 16.77 -5.58
N ALA A 7 4.39 16.20 -6.78
CA ALA A 7 5.54 15.95 -7.64
C ALA A 7 6.25 17.27 -8.01
N ILE A 8 5.49 18.31 -8.39
CA ILE A 8 6.07 19.63 -8.71
C ILE A 8 6.77 20.24 -7.50
N ILE A 9 6.13 20.24 -6.32
CA ILE A 9 6.73 20.77 -5.09
C ILE A 9 8.00 19.97 -4.72
N GLY A 10 7.95 18.64 -4.82
CA GLY A 10 9.08 17.77 -4.50
C GLY A 10 10.29 18.00 -5.41
N MET A 11 10.08 18.23 -6.71
CA MET A 11 11.18 18.60 -7.61
C MET A 11 11.84 19.93 -7.22
N GLN A 12 11.05 20.91 -6.79
CA GLN A 12 11.58 22.23 -6.43
C GLN A 12 12.38 22.21 -5.12
N VAL A 13 11.95 21.41 -4.15
CA VAL A 13 12.60 21.36 -2.82
C VAL A 13 13.73 20.33 -2.78
N PHE A 14 13.55 19.17 -3.40
CA PHE A 14 14.44 18.02 -3.26
C PHE A 14 15.18 17.64 -4.56
N GLY A 15 14.97 18.36 -5.67
CA GLY A 15 15.57 18.04 -6.97
C GLY A 15 17.09 18.16 -7.03
N ASN A 16 17.70 18.90 -6.10
CA ASN A 16 19.15 19.13 -6.05
C ASN A 16 19.92 18.17 -5.14
N ILE A 17 19.24 17.21 -4.49
CA ILE A 17 19.89 16.23 -3.61
C ILE A 17 20.76 15.29 -4.45
N ALA A 18 21.96 14.99 -3.95
CA ALA A 18 22.87 14.03 -4.56
C ALA A 18 22.24 12.63 -4.60
N LEU A 19 22.54 11.89 -5.66
CA LEU A 19 22.07 10.52 -5.81
C LEU A 19 23.11 9.60 -5.21
N ASP A 20 22.69 8.78 -4.26
CA ASP A 20 23.56 7.79 -3.62
C ASP A 20 22.90 6.41 -3.70
N ASP A 21 23.64 5.43 -4.21
CA ASP A 21 23.15 4.08 -4.45
C ASP A 21 22.89 3.31 -3.13
N ASP A 22 23.55 3.71 -2.05
CA ASP A 22 23.36 3.16 -0.70
C ASP A 22 22.18 3.82 0.05
N SER A 23 21.61 4.89 -0.49
CA SER A 23 20.49 5.63 0.10
C SER A 23 19.16 5.32 -0.56
N SER A 24 18.05 5.75 0.05
CA SER A 24 16.73 5.65 -0.58
C SER A 24 16.55 6.60 -1.78
N ILE A 25 17.45 7.57 -1.95
CA ILE A 25 17.50 8.53 -3.06
C ILE A 25 18.62 8.14 -4.02
N ASN A 26 18.25 7.39 -5.05
CA ASN A 26 19.19 6.83 -6.02
C ASN A 26 18.79 7.19 -7.46
N ARG A 27 19.57 6.72 -8.43
CA ARG A 27 19.32 6.97 -9.87
C ARG A 27 17.92 6.57 -10.36
N HIS A 28 17.27 5.62 -9.69
CA HIS A 28 15.91 5.16 -10.00
C HIS A 28 14.85 5.88 -9.17
N ASN A 29 15.17 6.24 -7.93
CA ASN A 29 14.27 6.86 -6.96
C ASN A 29 14.75 8.28 -6.62
N ASN A 30 14.32 9.29 -7.38
CA ASN A 30 14.73 10.67 -7.14
C ASN A 30 13.67 11.70 -7.55
N PHE A 31 13.96 12.96 -7.24
CA PHE A 31 13.11 14.11 -7.52
C PHE A 31 13.66 15.01 -8.65
N ARG A 32 14.57 14.52 -9.50
CA ARG A 32 15.14 15.35 -10.59
C ARG A 32 14.15 15.58 -11.73
N THR A 33 13.31 14.58 -12.00
CA THR A 33 12.33 14.63 -13.09
C THR A 33 10.92 14.38 -12.57
N PHE A 34 9.94 14.90 -13.30
CA PHE A 34 8.53 14.82 -12.91
C PHE A 34 8.06 13.37 -12.78
N LEU A 35 8.41 12.51 -13.74
CA LEU A 35 8.02 11.11 -13.72
C LEU A 35 8.69 10.34 -12.59
N GLN A 36 9.97 10.60 -12.29
CA GLN A 36 10.65 9.95 -11.16
C GLN A 36 10.06 10.37 -9.82
N ALA A 37 9.81 11.67 -9.64
CA ALA A 37 9.13 12.19 -8.45
C ALA A 37 7.73 11.57 -8.29
N LEU A 38 6.99 11.44 -9.39
CA LEU A 38 5.68 10.80 -9.40
C LEU A 38 5.74 9.31 -9.02
N MET A 39 6.68 8.55 -9.59
CA MET A 39 6.88 7.13 -9.24
C MET A 39 7.26 6.95 -7.77
N LEU A 40 8.12 7.82 -7.25
CA LEU A 40 8.52 7.82 -5.86
C LEU A 40 7.32 8.14 -4.95
N LEU A 41 6.47 9.11 -5.32
CA LEU A 41 5.23 9.40 -4.60
C LEU A 41 4.21 8.26 -4.67
N PHE A 42 4.11 7.55 -5.80
CA PHE A 42 3.28 6.34 -5.88
C PHE A 42 3.77 5.25 -4.93
N ARG A 43 5.08 5.03 -4.87
CA ARG A 43 5.69 4.11 -3.90
C ARG A 43 5.41 4.54 -2.46
N SER A 44 5.47 5.84 -2.17
CA SER A 44 5.11 6.34 -0.84
C SER A 44 3.62 6.14 -0.53
N ALA A 45 2.74 6.31 -1.52
CA ALA A 45 1.29 6.12 -1.35
C ALA A 45 0.88 4.67 -1.07
N THR A 46 1.68 3.68 -1.49
CA THR A 46 1.47 2.27 -1.11
C THR A 46 1.97 1.96 0.31
N GLY A 47 2.61 2.90 0.99
CA GLY A 47 3.16 2.70 2.33
C GLY A 47 4.52 2.01 2.35
N GLU A 48 5.16 1.82 1.20
CA GLU A 48 6.44 1.10 1.08
C GLU A 48 7.63 2.04 1.26
N ALA A 49 8.48 1.77 2.27
CA ALA A 49 9.75 2.46 2.53
C ALA A 49 9.70 4.01 2.55
N TRP A 50 8.51 4.61 2.68
CA TRP A 50 8.32 6.05 2.57
C TRP A 50 9.03 6.84 3.67
N HIS A 51 9.16 6.24 4.86
CA HIS A 51 9.93 6.83 5.96
C HIS A 51 11.41 6.96 5.62
N GLU A 52 12.01 5.97 4.95
CA GLU A 52 13.42 6.00 4.58
C GLU A 52 13.69 7.07 3.51
N ILE A 53 12.78 7.20 2.55
CA ILE A 53 12.77 8.27 1.55
C ILE A 53 12.70 9.64 2.25
N MET A 54 11.78 9.80 3.20
CA MET A 54 11.62 11.03 3.97
C MET A 54 12.90 11.38 4.72
N LEU A 55 13.50 10.41 5.43
CA LEU A 55 14.77 10.60 6.15
C LEU A 55 15.89 11.00 5.18
N SER A 56 15.94 10.40 4.00
CA SER A 56 16.93 10.72 2.95
C SER A 56 16.74 12.12 2.33
N CYS A 57 15.59 12.76 2.55
CA CYS A 57 15.29 14.12 2.08
C CYS A 57 15.48 15.23 3.15
N LEU A 58 15.89 14.87 4.37
CA LEU A 58 16.12 15.82 5.46
C LEU A 58 17.28 16.78 5.19
N SER A 59 17.47 17.76 6.07
CA SER A 59 18.65 18.63 6.07
C SER A 59 19.97 17.82 6.12
N ASP A 60 21.09 18.50 5.82
CA ASP A 60 22.45 17.95 5.81
C ASP A 60 22.71 16.84 4.78
N ARG A 61 21.98 16.85 3.65
CA ARG A 61 22.25 15.95 2.53
C ARG A 61 23.26 16.57 1.58
N ALA A 62 24.09 15.71 1.01
CA ALA A 62 25.00 16.10 -0.06
C ALA A 62 24.20 16.66 -1.24
N CYS A 63 24.65 17.80 -1.77
CA CYS A 63 24.10 18.38 -2.99
C CYS A 63 24.72 17.71 -4.21
N ASP A 64 23.99 17.66 -5.31
CA ASP A 64 24.55 17.31 -6.61
C ASP A 64 25.66 18.30 -7.01
N GLU A 65 26.69 17.85 -7.73
CA GLU A 65 27.82 18.70 -8.14
C GLU A 65 27.39 19.89 -9.02
N HIS A 66 26.24 19.78 -9.69
CA HIS A 66 25.65 20.83 -10.51
C HIS A 66 24.80 21.83 -9.73
N ALA A 67 24.54 21.59 -8.43
CA ALA A 67 23.75 22.47 -7.60
C ALA A 67 24.62 23.59 -7.01
N SER A 68 24.18 24.85 -7.16
CA SER A 68 24.85 26.02 -6.58
C SER A 68 24.57 26.22 -5.08
N ALA A 69 24.22 25.15 -4.36
CA ALA A 69 23.83 25.18 -2.95
C ALA A 69 24.84 24.43 -2.09
N SER A 70 25.15 24.97 -0.90
CA SER A 70 26.08 24.36 0.05
C SER A 70 25.43 23.32 0.97
N ALA A 71 24.10 23.31 1.06
CA ALA A 71 23.32 22.35 1.83
C ALA A 71 22.06 21.97 1.04
N CYS A 72 21.77 20.68 0.95
CA CYS A 72 20.59 20.16 0.26
C CYS A 72 19.72 19.34 1.22
N GLY A 73 18.45 19.25 0.85
CA GLY A 73 17.42 18.68 1.70
C GLY A 73 16.89 19.68 2.73
N SER A 74 15.78 19.33 3.37
CA SER A 74 15.07 20.24 4.27
C SER A 74 14.23 19.48 5.28
N ASP A 75 14.17 19.99 6.51
CA ASP A 75 13.28 19.46 7.56
C ASP A 75 11.80 19.61 7.20
N PHE A 76 11.49 20.44 6.19
CA PHE A 76 10.19 20.48 5.54
C PHE A 76 9.75 19.12 4.97
N ALA A 77 10.68 18.19 4.72
CA ALA A 77 10.38 16.83 4.27
C ALA A 77 9.41 16.10 5.20
N TYR A 78 9.49 16.29 6.52
CA TYR A 78 8.54 15.69 7.46
C TYR A 78 7.10 16.14 7.15
N PHE A 79 6.88 17.45 7.05
CA PHE A 79 5.56 17.99 6.74
C PHE A 79 5.09 17.58 5.35
N TYR A 80 5.97 17.55 4.36
CA TYR A 80 5.66 17.13 3.01
C TYR A 80 5.17 15.67 2.95
N PHE A 81 5.96 14.70 3.44
CA PHE A 81 5.59 13.28 3.35
C PHE A 81 4.43 12.93 4.28
N VAL A 82 4.42 13.43 5.52
CA VAL A 82 3.33 13.12 6.46
C VAL A 82 1.99 13.69 5.97
N SER A 83 1.96 14.92 5.46
CA SER A 83 0.73 15.49 4.89
C SER A 83 0.28 14.72 3.65
N PHE A 84 1.21 14.28 2.79
CA PHE A 84 0.91 13.48 1.61
C PHE A 84 0.25 12.14 1.98
N ILE A 85 0.85 11.37 2.89
CA ILE A 85 0.31 10.07 3.34
C ILE A 85 -1.06 10.24 3.98
N PHE A 86 -1.23 11.28 4.79
CA PHE A 86 -2.52 11.61 5.39
C PHE A 86 -3.56 11.86 4.30
N LEU A 87 -3.31 12.79 3.38
CA LEU A 87 -4.25 13.13 2.30
C LEU A 87 -4.53 11.96 1.35
N CYS A 88 -3.52 11.15 1.03
CA CYS A 88 -3.69 9.92 0.24
C CYS A 88 -4.56 8.90 0.96
N SER A 89 -4.39 8.74 2.28
CA SER A 89 -5.22 7.83 3.07
C SER A 89 -6.69 8.25 3.07
N PHE A 90 -7.00 9.55 3.12
CA PHE A 90 -8.38 10.04 2.97
C PHE A 90 -8.96 9.84 1.57
N LEU A 91 -8.13 10.02 0.54
CA LEU A 91 -8.58 9.78 -0.84
C LEU A 91 -8.82 8.30 -1.14
N VAL A 92 -8.00 7.40 -0.62
CA VAL A 92 -8.11 5.94 -0.83
C VAL A 92 -9.17 5.32 0.10
N SER A 93 -9.34 5.88 1.30
CA SER A 93 -10.32 5.41 2.28
C SER A 93 -11.66 6.16 2.21
N ALA A 94 -11.86 7.06 1.25
CA ALA A 94 -13.20 7.51 0.89
C ALA A 94 -13.91 6.26 0.34
N PRO A 95 -14.82 5.65 1.11
CA PRO A 95 -15.31 4.35 0.75
C PRO A 95 -16.09 4.54 -0.55
N LEU A 96 -15.65 3.86 -1.60
CA LEU A 96 -16.60 3.11 -2.40
C LEU A 96 -17.32 2.21 -1.40
N ARG A 97 -18.31 2.75 -0.66
CA ARG A 97 -19.40 1.92 -0.20
C ARG A 97 -19.91 1.37 -1.52
N PRO A 98 -19.76 0.06 -1.80
CA PRO A 98 -20.64 -0.52 -2.78
C PRO A 98 -22.02 -0.17 -2.26
N SER A 99 -22.79 0.58 -3.04
CA SER A 99 -24.23 0.71 -2.85
C SER A 99 -24.70 -0.67 -2.41
N ALA A 100 -25.36 -0.73 -1.26
CA ALA A 100 -25.93 -1.95 -0.71
C ALA A 100 -26.37 -2.86 -1.87
N ALA A 101 -25.76 -4.05 -1.94
CA ALA A 101 -26.28 -5.08 -2.82
C ALA A 101 -27.79 -5.15 -2.57
N PRO A 102 -28.65 -5.13 -3.60
CA PRO A 102 -30.07 -5.30 -3.38
C PRO A 102 -30.24 -6.58 -2.58
N ALA A 103 -30.91 -6.48 -1.43
CA ALA A 103 -31.26 -7.64 -0.63
C ALA A 103 -31.91 -8.65 -1.56
N GLY A 104 -31.19 -9.72 -1.88
CA GLY A 104 -31.81 -10.90 -2.45
C GLY A 104 -32.91 -11.35 -1.49
N PRO A 105 -34.01 -11.94 -1.99
CA PRO A 105 -35.03 -12.48 -1.10
C PRO A 105 -34.36 -13.43 -0.12
N ASP A 106 -34.61 -13.21 1.18
CA ASP A 106 -34.17 -14.06 2.27
C ASP A 106 -34.29 -15.54 1.86
N PRO A 107 -33.22 -16.36 1.92
CA PRO A 107 -33.43 -17.79 1.99
C PRO A 107 -34.22 -18.02 3.27
N GLY A 108 -35.46 -18.48 3.10
CA GLY A 108 -36.43 -18.66 4.17
C GLY A 108 -35.85 -19.45 5.37
N PRO A 109 -36.55 -19.43 6.51
CA PRO A 109 -36.05 -19.99 7.75
C PRO A 109 -35.53 -21.42 7.56
N CYS A 110 -34.28 -21.63 7.97
CA CYS A 110 -33.67 -22.95 8.04
C CYS A 110 -34.58 -23.87 8.87
N PRO A 111 -34.97 -25.07 8.40
CA PRO A 111 -35.88 -25.93 9.13
C PRO A 111 -35.28 -26.30 10.50
N THR A 112 -36.01 -25.95 11.55
CA THR A 112 -35.70 -26.16 12.98
C THR A 112 -35.71 -27.63 13.41
N GLY A 113 -35.01 -28.50 12.69
CA GLY A 113 -35.00 -29.96 12.94
C GLY A 113 -33.63 -30.63 12.96
N ALA A 114 -32.56 -29.99 12.49
CA ALA A 114 -31.25 -30.64 12.35
C ALA A 114 -30.43 -30.74 13.65
N SER A 115 -30.90 -30.13 14.75
CA SER A 115 -30.20 -30.17 16.05
C SER A 115 -30.52 -31.42 16.88
N ARG A 116 -31.63 -32.12 16.64
CA ARG A 116 -31.99 -33.33 17.43
C ARG A 116 -31.31 -34.62 16.98
N LEU A 117 -30.77 -34.66 15.76
CA LEU A 117 -30.13 -35.88 15.23
C LEU A 117 -28.74 -36.15 15.80
N TRP A 118 -28.13 -35.17 16.47
CA TRP A 118 -26.85 -35.35 17.19
C TRP A 118 -27.03 -35.86 18.61
N ASP A 119 -28.20 -35.65 19.23
CA ASP A 119 -28.47 -36.05 20.63
C ASP A 119 -28.87 -37.53 20.77
N ASP A 120 -29.44 -38.14 19.72
CA ASP A 120 -29.92 -39.53 19.75
C ASP A 120 -28.82 -40.60 19.48
N GLY A 121 -27.54 -40.20 19.39
CA GLY A 121 -26.40 -41.14 19.36
C GLY A 121 -26.36 -42.14 18.19
N LEU A 122 -27.17 -41.94 17.14
CA LEU A 122 -27.32 -42.86 16.01
C LEU A 122 -26.23 -42.72 14.92
N ILE A 123 -25.30 -41.77 15.06
CA ILE A 123 -24.14 -41.63 14.17
C ILE A 123 -22.88 -41.83 15.00
N THR A 124 -22.37 -43.06 15.01
CA THR A 124 -21.02 -43.34 15.52
C THR A 124 -19.98 -42.76 14.56
N PRO A 125 -18.87 -42.18 15.06
CA PRO A 125 -17.79 -41.73 14.20
C PRO A 125 -17.08 -42.96 13.66
N ARG A 126 -17.35 -43.34 12.41
CA ARG A 126 -16.51 -44.31 11.70
C ARG A 126 -15.16 -43.67 11.44
N GLY A 127 -14.21 -43.98 12.33
CA GLY A 127 -12.78 -43.95 12.06
C GLY A 127 -12.37 -44.95 10.96
N PRO A 128 -11.08 -44.97 10.61
CA PRO A 128 -10.62 -44.87 9.22
C PRO A 128 -10.33 -46.24 8.61
N LEU A 129 -10.85 -46.51 7.41
CA LEU A 129 -10.37 -47.62 6.58
C LEU A 129 -10.47 -47.26 5.09
N GLY A 130 -9.29 -47.17 4.46
CA GLY A 130 -9.04 -47.67 3.11
C GLY A 130 -9.54 -46.82 1.93
N ALA A 131 -8.57 -46.27 1.19
CA ALA A 131 -8.42 -46.38 -0.28
C ALA A 131 -9.72 -46.35 -1.14
N GLU A 132 -9.88 -45.51 -2.16
CA GLU A 132 -9.01 -45.42 -3.33
C GLU A 132 -9.24 -44.09 -4.10
N ARG A 133 -8.19 -43.57 -4.74
CA ARG A 133 -8.28 -42.62 -5.86
C ARG A 133 -8.41 -43.42 -7.16
N PRO A 134 -9.36 -43.07 -8.06
CA PRO A 134 -8.95 -42.92 -9.46
C PRO A 134 -9.79 -41.87 -10.21
N TRP A 135 -9.23 -40.69 -10.50
CA TRP A 135 -9.72 -39.85 -11.61
C TRP A 135 -8.61 -39.31 -12.52
N ALA A 136 -7.45 -39.97 -12.58
CA ALA A 136 -6.56 -39.76 -13.71
C ALA A 136 -7.23 -40.30 -14.99
N LEU A 137 -7.63 -39.37 -15.87
CA LEU A 137 -7.82 -39.58 -17.31
C LEU A 137 -6.53 -39.15 -18.02
N PRO A 138 -6.29 -39.57 -19.28
CA PRO A 138 -6.55 -40.86 -19.91
C PRO A 138 -5.28 -41.75 -19.98
#